data_AF-A0A7C2Q8I4-F1
#
_entry.id   AF-A0A7C2Q8I4-F1
#
_cell.length_a   1.000
_cell.length_b   1.000
_cell.length_c   1.000
_cell.angle_alpha   90.00
_cell.angle_beta   90.00
_cell.angle_gamma   90.00
#
_symmetry.space_group_name_H-M   'P 1'
#
loop_
_entity.id
_entity.type
_entity.pdbx_description
1 polymer ?
#
loop_
_entity_poly.entity_id
_entity_poly.type
_entity_poly.pdbx_seq_one_letter_code
_entity_poly.pdbx_strand_id
1 'polypeptide(L)'
;MAIAASRKEQMVYPESDGKPMADNTKQFRWIVTLEGGFEALFRDREDVFVAGDLFWYPVEGHPDIRMAPDVMIVFGRPKGDRPSYKQWEEENIAPHVVFEVLSPSNSLLEMAKKLEFYDRYGVEEYYLYDPETGDFTGWIRGEDGRLRVIDEIQGWVSPRLGVRFETENGELRVIRPDGQRFMTYLELQQQAEQERQRAAKLAQRLRELGIDPEQI
;
A
#
# COMPACT_ATOMS: atom_id res chain seq x y z
N MET A 1 53.14 -4.69 12.65
CA MET A 1 52.44 -3.67 11.87
C MET A 1 50.95 -3.90 12.00
N ALA A 2 50.32 -3.25 12.97
CA ALA A 2 48.90 -3.37 13.21
C ALA A 2 48.16 -2.15 12.68
N ILE A 3 47.00 -2.43 12.11
CA ILE A 3 45.84 -1.55 11.90
C ILE A 3 45.92 -0.58 10.72
N ALA A 4 45.14 -0.91 9.70
CA ALA A 4 44.19 0.03 9.11
C ALA A 4 42.89 -0.73 8.80
N ALA A 5 42.14 -1.09 9.85
CA ALA A 5 40.71 -1.27 9.72
C ALA A 5 40.13 0.12 9.39
N SER A 6 40.01 0.41 8.10
CA SER A 6 39.53 1.70 7.61
C SER A 6 38.06 1.83 8.00
N ARG A 7 37.77 2.88 8.78
CA ARG A 7 36.45 3.35 9.19
C ARG A 7 35.42 3.16 8.06
N LYS A 8 34.50 2.19 8.20
CA LYS A 8 33.10 2.45 7.83
C LYS A 8 32.66 3.56 8.78
N GLU A 9 32.82 4.82 8.37
CA GLU A 9 32.04 5.91 8.96
C GLU A 9 30.58 5.43 8.95
N GLN A 10 29.89 5.55 10.10
CA GLN A 10 28.49 5.16 10.23
C GLN A 10 27.67 6.03 9.27
N MET A 11 27.53 5.57 8.04
CA MET A 11 26.75 6.21 7.00
C MET A 11 25.31 6.25 7.50
N VAL A 12 24.78 7.46 7.65
CA VAL A 12 23.44 7.68 8.18
C VAL A 12 22.45 7.52 7.03
N TYR A 13 21.44 6.69 7.28
CA TYR A 13 20.28 6.54 6.42
C TYR A 13 19.12 7.28 7.07
N PRO A 14 18.71 8.46 6.54
CA PRO A 14 17.61 9.21 7.11
C PRO A 14 16.31 8.41 7.17
N GLU A 15 15.46 8.72 8.13
CA GLU A 15 14.15 8.06 8.28
C GLU A 15 13.01 8.97 7.78
N SER A 16 13.31 10.24 7.50
CA SER A 16 12.38 11.24 6.96
C SER A 16 13.13 12.32 6.16
N ASP A 17 12.45 13.01 5.24
CA ASP A 17 12.92 14.23 4.58
C ASP A 17 12.44 15.52 5.27
N GLY A 18 11.71 15.39 6.38
CA GLY A 18 11.13 16.51 7.14
C GLY A 18 9.89 17.12 6.49
N LYS A 19 9.36 16.54 5.41
CA LYS A 19 8.09 16.97 4.81
C LYS A 19 6.90 16.24 5.44
N PRO A 20 5.68 16.76 5.25
CA PRO A 20 4.48 16.00 5.55
C PRO A 20 4.39 14.74 4.68
N MET A 21 3.76 13.70 5.21
CA MET A 21 3.45 12.45 4.49
C MET A 21 2.53 12.64 3.28
N ALA A 22 1.69 13.68 3.29
CA ALA A 22 0.75 13.96 2.20
C ALA A 22 0.59 15.47 2.02
N ASP A 23 0.36 15.90 0.78
CA ASP A 23 0.18 17.30 0.41
C ASP A 23 -1.22 17.83 0.77
N ASN A 24 -2.23 16.95 0.82
CA ASN A 24 -3.61 17.32 1.17
C ASN A 24 -4.40 16.17 1.81
N THR A 25 -5.59 16.48 2.32
CA THR A 25 -6.46 15.54 3.04
C THR A 25 -7.03 14.43 2.16
N LYS A 26 -7.21 14.69 0.86
CA LYS A 26 -7.77 13.70 -0.08
C LYS A 26 -6.72 12.63 -0.41
N GLN A 27 -5.49 13.06 -0.70
CA GLN A 27 -4.34 12.18 -0.89
C GLN A 27 -4.12 11.33 0.38
N PHE A 28 -4.01 11.97 1.55
CA PHE A 28 -3.85 11.28 2.83
C PHE A 28 -4.93 10.21 3.07
N ARG A 29 -6.21 10.54 2.81
CA ARG A 29 -7.32 9.60 2.98
C ARG A 29 -7.17 8.37 2.09
N TRP A 30 -6.70 8.55 0.85
CA TRP A 30 -6.48 7.44 -0.07
C TRP A 30 -5.28 6.58 0.32
N ILE A 31 -4.17 7.20 0.74
CA ILE A 31 -3.01 6.48 1.28
C ILE A 31 -3.43 5.56 2.43
N VAL A 32 -4.15 6.11 3.43
CA VAL A 32 -4.65 5.35 4.59
C VAL A 32 -5.65 4.26 4.19
N THR A 33 -6.51 4.54 3.21
CA THR A 33 -7.51 3.55 2.74
C THR A 33 -6.85 2.38 2.01
N LEU A 34 -5.82 2.65 1.21
CA LEU A 34 -5.07 1.62 0.50
C LEU A 34 -4.20 0.82 1.47
N GLU A 35 -3.37 1.48 2.28
CA GLU A 35 -2.48 0.85 3.26
C GLU A 35 -3.28 -0.04 4.23
N GLY A 36 -4.29 0.52 4.90
CA GLY A 36 -5.11 -0.23 5.85
C GLY A 36 -5.95 -1.33 5.17
N GLY A 37 -6.37 -1.10 3.93
CA GLY A 37 -7.07 -2.10 3.13
C GLY A 37 -6.19 -3.31 2.80
N PHE A 38 -4.92 -3.08 2.46
CA PHE A 38 -3.96 -4.16 2.21
C PHE A 38 -3.50 -4.86 3.49
N GLU A 39 -3.28 -4.13 4.59
CA GLU A 39 -3.05 -4.74 5.91
C GLU A 39 -4.22 -5.65 6.31
N ALA A 40 -5.46 -5.20 6.11
CA ALA A 40 -6.65 -6.00 6.39
C ALA A 40 -6.81 -7.20 5.43
N LEU A 41 -6.43 -7.05 4.16
CA LEU A 41 -6.45 -8.13 3.17
C LEU A 41 -5.45 -9.24 3.51
N PHE A 42 -4.27 -8.87 3.99
CA PHE A 42 -3.19 -9.78 4.34
C PHE A 42 -3.06 -10.01 5.86
N ARG A 43 -4.13 -9.76 6.63
CA ARG A 43 -4.13 -9.86 8.09
C ARG A 43 -3.67 -11.20 8.64
N ASP A 44 -3.98 -12.30 7.93
CA ASP A 44 -3.67 -13.67 8.35
C ASP A 44 -2.37 -14.19 7.68
N ARG A 45 -1.62 -13.32 7.00
CA ARG A 45 -0.34 -13.61 6.35
C ARG A 45 0.78 -12.87 7.07
N GLU A 46 1.48 -13.59 7.94
CA GLU A 46 2.62 -13.05 8.71
C GLU A 46 3.82 -12.68 7.82
N ASP A 47 3.91 -13.25 6.61
CA ASP A 47 4.99 -13.06 5.64
C ASP A 47 4.65 -12.00 4.56
N VAL A 48 3.72 -11.09 4.84
CA VAL A 48 3.43 -9.95 3.98
C VAL A 48 3.54 -8.66 4.77
N PHE A 49 4.54 -7.86 4.43
CA PHE A 49 4.75 -6.52 4.97
C PHE A 49 4.05 -5.49 4.09
N VAL A 50 3.23 -4.64 4.71
CA VAL A 50 2.63 -3.47 4.07
C VAL A 50 3.11 -2.24 4.83
N ALA A 51 3.39 -1.16 4.11
CA ALA A 51 3.77 0.11 4.70
C ALA A 51 3.30 1.27 3.83
N GLY A 52 3.02 2.40 4.46
CA GLY A 52 2.79 3.67 3.77
C GLY A 52 3.86 4.70 4.11
N ASP A 53 4.28 5.47 3.11
CA ASP A 53 5.26 6.57 3.22
C ASP A 53 6.54 6.22 4.00
N LEU A 54 7.04 5.00 3.78
CA LEU A 54 8.26 4.50 4.42
C LEU A 54 9.43 4.55 3.45
N PHE A 55 10.55 5.16 3.85
CA PHE A 55 11.73 5.18 2.98
C PHE A 55 12.25 3.78 2.68
N TRP A 56 12.31 3.45 1.40
CA TRP A 56 12.98 2.29 0.84
C TRP A 56 14.36 2.67 0.28
N TYR A 57 15.38 1.96 0.75
CA TYR A 57 16.76 2.03 0.29
C TYR A 57 17.15 0.75 -0.45
N PRO A 58 17.26 0.76 -1.80
CA PRO A 58 17.64 -0.42 -2.56
C PRO A 58 19.15 -0.70 -2.59
N VAL A 59 20.01 0.27 -2.24
CA VAL A 59 21.48 0.14 -2.40
C VAL A 59 22.22 0.52 -1.10
N GLU A 60 22.95 -0.43 -0.51
CA GLU A 60 23.85 -0.17 0.63
C GLU A 60 25.00 0.74 0.17
N GLY A 61 25.45 1.68 1.00
CA GLY A 61 26.43 2.71 0.66
C GLY A 61 25.87 3.99 0.02
N HIS A 62 24.57 4.04 -0.33
CA HIS A 62 24.01 5.14 -1.13
C HIS A 62 22.67 5.68 -0.56
N PRO A 63 22.70 6.47 0.54
CA PRO A 63 21.50 6.99 1.20
C PRO A 63 20.73 8.05 0.39
N ASP A 64 21.31 8.55 -0.70
CA ASP A 64 20.66 9.41 -1.69
C ASP A 64 19.80 8.61 -2.68
N ILE A 65 20.08 7.32 -2.85
CA ILE A 65 19.26 6.41 -3.66
C ILE A 65 18.16 5.85 -2.75
N ARG A 66 17.01 6.54 -2.73
CA ARG A 66 15.84 6.12 -1.97
C ARG A 66 14.54 6.59 -2.60
N MET A 67 13.44 5.96 -2.19
CA MET A 67 12.08 6.38 -2.50
C MET A 67 11.18 6.12 -1.29
N ALA A 68 10.15 6.93 -1.07
CA ALA A 68 9.02 6.60 -0.20
C ALA A 68 7.79 6.44 -1.09
N PRO A 69 7.39 5.20 -1.43
CA PRO A 69 6.10 4.97 -2.05
C PRO A 69 4.98 5.29 -1.07
N ASP A 70 3.88 5.85 -1.57
CA ASP A 70 2.70 6.12 -0.74
C ASP A 70 2.17 4.84 -0.08
N VAL A 71 2.18 3.72 -0.80
CA VAL A 71 2.00 2.38 -0.24
C VAL A 71 2.95 1.41 -0.91
N MET A 72 3.56 0.51 -0.13
CA MET A 72 4.33 -0.60 -0.66
C MET A 72 3.94 -1.93 0.02
N ILE A 73 3.97 -3.00 -0.77
CA ILE A 73 3.65 -4.36 -0.33
C ILE A 73 4.84 -5.27 -0.68
N VAL A 74 5.29 -6.02 0.32
CA VAL A 74 6.45 -6.91 0.19
C VAL A 74 6.09 -8.31 0.67
N PHE A 75 6.07 -9.25 -0.27
CA PHE A 75 5.88 -10.67 0.03
C PHE A 75 7.17 -11.31 0.53
N GLY A 76 7.05 -12.30 1.42
CA GLY A 76 8.17 -12.99 2.04
C GLY A 76 8.86 -12.19 3.15
N ARG A 77 8.29 -11.07 3.59
CA ARG A 77 8.84 -10.25 4.69
C ARG A 77 7.89 -10.23 5.87
N PRO A 78 8.40 -10.37 7.10
CA PRO A 78 7.56 -10.37 8.28
C PRO A 78 6.91 -9.00 8.49
N LYS A 79 5.73 -9.02 9.11
CA LYS A 79 5.14 -7.82 9.71
C LYS A 79 6.06 -7.25 10.81
N GLY A 80 5.84 -5.98 11.16
CA GLY A 80 6.50 -5.32 12.27
C GLY A 80 7.15 -3.98 11.89
N ASP A 81 7.29 -3.12 12.89
CA ASP A 81 7.72 -1.74 12.72
C ASP A 81 9.19 -1.65 12.32
N ARG A 82 9.47 -0.73 11.40
CA ARG A 82 10.83 -0.35 11.02
C ARG A 82 10.87 1.11 10.62
N PRO A 83 11.97 1.82 10.91
CA PRO A 83 12.09 3.24 10.58
C PRO A 83 12.34 3.49 9.09
N SER A 84 12.87 2.51 8.39
CA SER A 84 13.06 2.50 6.93
C SER A 84 13.17 1.07 6.45
N TYR A 85 12.86 0.83 5.18
CA TYR A 85 13.02 -0.45 4.50
C TYR A 85 14.37 -0.48 3.78
N LYS A 86 15.40 -1.01 4.45
CA LYS A 86 16.73 -1.17 3.89
C LYS A 86 16.85 -2.55 3.26
N GLN A 87 16.91 -2.61 1.93
CA GLN A 87 16.78 -3.87 1.20
C GLN A 87 17.82 -4.92 1.61
N TRP A 88 19.06 -4.51 1.95
CA TRP A 88 20.11 -5.44 2.41
C TRP A 88 19.86 -6.02 3.82
N GLU A 89 19.03 -5.39 4.64
CA GLU A 89 18.56 -5.92 5.94
C GLU A 89 17.32 -6.81 5.75
N GLU A 90 16.75 -6.84 4.55
CA GLU A 90 15.48 -7.48 4.19
C GLU A 90 15.67 -8.60 3.16
N GLU A 91 16.75 -9.37 3.31
CA GLU A 91 17.12 -10.49 2.41
C GLU A 91 17.31 -10.09 0.94
N ASN A 92 17.59 -8.80 0.70
CA ASN A 92 17.66 -8.19 -0.63
C ASN A 92 16.35 -8.25 -1.43
N ILE A 93 15.20 -8.39 -0.75
CA ILE A 93 13.88 -8.40 -1.37
C ILE A 93 13.41 -6.95 -1.58
N ALA A 94 13.08 -6.59 -2.83
CA ALA A 94 12.46 -5.32 -3.15
C ALA A 94 10.95 -5.35 -2.86
N PRO A 95 10.30 -4.20 -2.66
CA PRO A 95 8.85 -4.11 -2.74
C PRO A 95 8.32 -4.67 -4.06
N HIS A 96 7.32 -5.54 -3.97
CA HIS A 96 6.75 -6.19 -5.14
C HIS A 96 5.68 -5.31 -5.77
N VAL A 97 4.84 -4.67 -4.95
CA VAL A 97 3.78 -3.79 -5.42
C VAL A 97 3.91 -2.44 -4.76
N VAL A 98 3.79 -1.37 -5.53
CA VAL A 98 3.80 0.01 -5.03
C VAL A 98 2.63 0.81 -5.58
N PHE A 99 2.09 1.70 -4.76
CA PHE A 99 1.07 2.66 -5.14
C PHE A 99 1.60 4.08 -4.94
N GLU A 100 1.16 4.98 -5.81
CA GLU A 100 1.34 6.42 -5.73
C GLU A 100 -0.03 7.08 -5.90
N VAL A 101 -0.35 8.01 -5.01
CA VAL A 101 -1.58 8.79 -5.01
C VAL A 101 -1.21 10.23 -5.28
N LEU A 102 -1.66 10.78 -6.41
CA LEU A 102 -1.31 12.13 -6.81
C LEU A 102 -1.96 13.19 -5.91
N SER A 103 -1.26 14.31 -5.81
CA SER A 103 -1.72 15.60 -5.34
C SER A 103 -1.59 16.64 -6.46
N PRO A 104 -2.29 17.80 -6.36
CA PRO A 104 -2.16 18.88 -7.35
C PRO A 104 -0.73 19.43 -7.53
N SER A 105 0.17 19.20 -6.57
CA SER A 105 1.57 19.64 -6.65
C SER A 105 2.49 18.67 -7.39
N ASN A 106 2.05 17.43 -7.63
CA ASN A 106 2.90 16.45 -8.30
C ASN A 106 3.16 16.83 -9.76
N SER A 107 4.42 16.70 -10.17
CA SER A 107 4.84 17.04 -11.53
C SER A 107 5.04 15.79 -12.39
N LEU A 108 4.82 15.93 -13.71
CA LEU A 108 5.10 14.86 -14.68
C LEU A 108 6.54 14.36 -14.60
N LEU A 109 7.50 15.27 -14.36
CA LEU A 109 8.92 14.91 -14.22
C LEU A 109 9.17 14.04 -12.99
N GLU A 110 8.50 14.34 -11.87
CA GLU A 110 8.59 13.53 -10.65
C GLU A 110 8.05 12.12 -10.89
N MET A 111 6.87 12.01 -11.52
CA MET A 111 6.26 10.71 -11.82
C MET A 111 7.09 9.88 -12.79
N ALA A 112 7.71 10.51 -13.80
CA ALA A 112 8.64 9.83 -14.70
C ALA A 112 9.86 9.28 -13.95
N LYS A 113 10.42 10.04 -13.00
CA LYS A 113 11.54 9.57 -12.15
C LYS A 113 11.13 8.43 -11.24
N LYS A 114 9.92 8.47 -10.67
CA LYS A 114 9.37 7.37 -9.84
C LYS A 114 9.23 6.10 -10.67
N LEU A 115 8.63 6.18 -11.85
CA LEU A 115 8.53 5.04 -12.78
C LEU A 115 9.91 4.46 -13.11
N GLU A 116 10.89 5.29 -13.47
CA GLU A 116 12.25 4.85 -13.75
C GLU A 116 12.90 4.15 -12.54
N PHE A 117 12.70 4.70 -11.34
CA PHE A 117 13.20 4.12 -10.09
C PHE A 117 12.58 2.73 -9.83
N TYR A 118 11.26 2.62 -9.90
CA TYR A 118 10.54 1.36 -9.67
C TYR A 118 10.90 0.30 -10.71
N ASP A 119 11.02 0.70 -11.97
CA ASP A 119 11.45 -0.16 -13.05
C ASP A 119 12.88 -0.69 -12.80
N ARG A 120 13.81 0.18 -12.40
CA ARG A 120 15.20 -0.17 -12.12
C ARG A 120 15.39 -1.10 -10.92
N TYR A 121 14.63 -0.90 -9.85
CA TYR A 121 14.85 -1.60 -8.57
C TYR A 121 13.90 -2.79 -8.33
N GLY A 122 13.23 -3.28 -9.37
CA GLY A 122 12.60 -4.60 -9.35
C GLY A 122 11.14 -4.63 -8.89
N VAL A 123 10.46 -3.48 -8.75
CA VAL A 123 9.02 -3.44 -8.48
C VAL A 123 8.26 -4.20 -9.56
N GLU A 124 7.37 -5.11 -9.19
CA GLU A 124 6.66 -5.96 -10.14
C GLU A 124 5.35 -5.36 -10.63
N GLU A 125 4.66 -4.63 -9.75
CA GLU A 125 3.43 -3.91 -10.06
C GLU A 125 3.52 -2.49 -9.52
N TYR A 126 3.22 -1.51 -10.36
CA TYR A 126 3.18 -0.11 -9.98
C TYR A 126 1.82 0.48 -10.37
N TYR A 127 1.15 1.11 -9.42
CA TYR A 127 -0.15 1.74 -9.63
C TYR A 127 -0.09 3.22 -9.28
N LEU A 128 -0.63 4.06 -10.17
CA LEU A 128 -0.72 5.50 -10.00
C LEU A 128 -2.19 5.91 -10.04
N TYR A 129 -2.63 6.59 -8.99
CA TYR A 129 -4.00 7.07 -8.88
C TYR A 129 -4.05 8.58 -8.70
N ASP A 130 -4.81 9.27 -9.56
CA ASP A 130 -5.16 10.67 -9.40
C ASP A 130 -6.55 10.78 -8.75
N PRO A 131 -6.64 11.13 -7.46
CA PRO A 131 -7.92 11.29 -6.81
C PRO A 131 -8.71 12.52 -7.31
N GLU A 132 -8.05 13.54 -7.88
CA GLU A 132 -8.71 14.74 -8.42
C GLU A 132 -9.45 14.46 -9.72
N THR A 133 -8.83 13.72 -10.64
CA THR A 133 -9.45 13.41 -11.94
C THR A 133 -10.17 12.07 -11.96
N GLY A 134 -9.81 11.16 -11.04
CA GLY A 134 -10.26 9.77 -11.07
C GLY A 134 -9.40 8.87 -11.96
N ASP A 135 -8.33 9.40 -12.57
CA ASP A 135 -7.46 8.64 -13.45
C ASP A 135 -6.70 7.58 -12.66
N PHE A 136 -6.70 6.36 -13.18
CA PHE A 136 -5.97 5.24 -12.61
C PHE A 136 -5.13 4.59 -13.71
N THR A 137 -3.84 4.43 -13.48
CA THR A 137 -2.91 3.81 -14.42
C THR A 137 -2.08 2.77 -13.69
N GLY A 138 -1.77 1.66 -14.35
CA GLY A 138 -0.92 0.62 -13.79
C GLY A 138 0.16 0.19 -14.76
N TRP A 139 1.24 -0.34 -14.18
CA TRP A 139 2.31 -1.00 -14.90
C TRP A 139 2.56 -2.36 -14.28
N ILE A 140 2.87 -3.34 -15.13
CA ILE A 140 3.28 -4.69 -14.73
C ILE A 140 4.64 -5.02 -15.32
N ARG A 141 5.50 -5.69 -14.55
CA ARG A 141 6.82 -6.12 -15.00
C ARG A 141 6.67 -7.28 -15.98
N GLY A 142 7.12 -7.06 -17.21
CA GLY A 142 7.15 -8.07 -18.26
C GLY A 142 8.34 -9.02 -18.12
N GLU A 143 8.34 -10.06 -18.96
CA GLU A 143 9.43 -11.04 -19.05
C GLU A 143 10.77 -10.43 -19.49
N ASP A 144 10.73 -9.28 -20.15
CA ASP A 144 11.91 -8.48 -20.51
C ASP A 144 12.52 -7.74 -19.30
N GLY A 145 11.93 -7.92 -18.12
CA GLY A 145 12.34 -7.29 -16.89
C GLY A 145 12.00 -5.80 -16.82
N ARG A 146 11.07 -5.30 -17.65
CA ARG A 146 10.66 -3.88 -17.65
C ARG A 146 9.21 -3.71 -17.24
N LEU A 147 8.91 -2.61 -16.54
CA LEU A 147 7.54 -2.16 -16.29
C LEU A 147 6.88 -1.72 -17.61
N ARG A 148 5.75 -2.34 -17.93
CA ARG A 148 4.92 -2.06 -19.11
C ARG A 148 3.56 -1.57 -18.66
N VAL A 149 3.02 -0.57 -19.35
CA VAL A 149 1.67 -0.05 -19.08
C VAL A 149 0.65 -1.19 -19.24
N ILE A 150 -0.32 -1.23 -18.33
CA ILE A 150 -1.49 -2.09 -18.44
C ILE A 150 -2.51 -1.38 -19.34
N ASP A 151 -2.75 -1.91 -20.54
CA ASP A 151 -3.61 -1.28 -21.55
C ASP A 151 -5.07 -1.14 -21.08
N GLU A 152 -5.60 -2.16 -20.39
CA GLU A 152 -6.97 -2.16 -19.85
C GLU A 152 -6.93 -2.33 -18.33
N ILE A 153 -6.88 -1.20 -17.61
CA ILE A 153 -6.83 -1.18 -16.15
C ILE A 153 -8.21 -1.38 -15.51
N GLN A 154 -9.29 -1.06 -16.23
CA GLN A 154 -10.65 -1.25 -15.74
C GLN A 154 -10.96 -2.75 -15.64
N GLY A 155 -11.30 -3.20 -14.44
CA GLY A 155 -11.51 -4.62 -14.16
C GLY A 155 -10.21 -5.44 -14.05
N TRP A 156 -9.04 -4.80 -14.11
CA TRP A 156 -7.76 -5.47 -13.95
C TRP A 156 -7.67 -6.13 -12.58
N VAL A 157 -7.24 -7.40 -12.56
CA VAL A 157 -6.95 -8.13 -11.32
C VAL A 157 -5.45 -8.19 -11.13
N SER A 158 -4.95 -7.59 -10.06
CA SER A 158 -3.53 -7.64 -9.69
C SER A 158 -3.08 -9.10 -9.48
N PRO A 159 -2.07 -9.60 -10.22
CA PRO A 159 -1.55 -10.94 -10.02
C PRO A 159 -0.99 -11.20 -8.62
N ARG A 160 -0.33 -10.22 -8.01
CA ARG A 160 0.23 -10.34 -6.65
C ARG A 160 -0.81 -10.15 -5.57
N LEU A 161 -1.73 -9.21 -5.72
CA LEU A 161 -2.66 -8.82 -4.67
C LEU A 161 -3.99 -9.58 -4.72
N GLY A 162 -4.39 -10.07 -5.90
CA GLY A 162 -5.69 -10.69 -6.14
C GLY A 162 -6.87 -9.71 -6.08
N VAL A 163 -6.62 -8.42 -5.85
CA VAL A 163 -7.66 -7.38 -5.88
C VAL A 163 -7.96 -6.96 -7.32
N ARG A 164 -9.21 -6.58 -7.55
CA ARG A 164 -9.69 -6.05 -8.83
C ARG A 164 -9.88 -4.55 -8.74
N PHE A 165 -9.43 -3.81 -9.73
CA PHE A 165 -9.60 -2.35 -9.80
C PHE A 165 -10.80 -2.00 -10.69
N GLU A 166 -11.65 -1.12 -10.21
CA GLU A 166 -12.78 -0.57 -10.97
C GLU A 166 -12.83 0.94 -10.76
N THR A 167 -13.29 1.69 -11.75
CA THR A 167 -13.67 3.08 -11.59
C THR A 167 -15.19 3.21 -11.66
N GLU A 168 -15.81 3.75 -10.62
CA GLU A 168 -17.25 4.00 -10.57
C GLU A 168 -17.50 5.45 -10.16
N ASN A 169 -18.32 6.18 -10.94
CA ASN A 169 -18.59 7.61 -10.74
C ASN A 169 -17.33 8.49 -10.66
N GLY A 170 -16.26 8.10 -11.34
CA GLY A 170 -14.98 8.82 -11.35
C GLY A 170 -14.11 8.57 -10.11
N GLU A 171 -14.45 7.59 -9.27
CA GLU A 171 -13.62 7.21 -8.13
C GLU A 171 -13.13 5.76 -8.26
N LEU A 172 -11.89 5.52 -7.82
CA LEU A 172 -11.30 4.19 -7.76
C LEU A 172 -12.05 3.32 -6.75
N ARG A 173 -12.22 2.04 -7.08
CA ARG A 173 -12.67 0.99 -6.18
C ARG A 173 -11.70 -0.17 -6.25
N VAL A 174 -11.19 -0.56 -5.09
CA VAL A 174 -10.37 -1.76 -4.93
C VAL A 174 -11.25 -2.86 -4.37
N ILE A 175 -11.57 -3.85 -5.20
CA ILE A 175 -12.46 -4.96 -4.86
C ILE A 175 -11.61 -6.17 -4.46
N ARG A 176 -11.81 -6.63 -3.23
CA ARG A 176 -11.18 -7.83 -2.67
C ARG A 176 -11.67 -9.11 -3.37
N PRO A 177 -10.93 -10.23 -3.23
CA PRO A 177 -11.37 -11.53 -3.74
C PRO A 177 -12.75 -12.00 -3.25
N ASP A 178 -13.17 -11.55 -2.06
CA ASP A 178 -14.49 -11.87 -1.49
C ASP A 178 -15.62 -10.93 -1.97
N GLY A 179 -15.32 -10.03 -2.90
CA GLY A 179 -16.26 -9.07 -3.47
C GLY A 179 -16.49 -7.82 -2.63
N GLN A 180 -15.93 -7.72 -1.43
CA GLN A 180 -15.98 -6.49 -0.63
C GLN A 180 -15.00 -5.45 -1.19
N ARG A 181 -15.33 -4.17 -1.07
CA ARG A 181 -14.41 -3.10 -1.45
C ARG A 181 -13.56 -2.64 -0.27
N PHE A 182 -12.42 -2.03 -0.57
CA PHE A 182 -11.70 -1.22 0.42
C PHE A 182 -12.60 -0.05 0.86
N MET A 183 -12.52 0.26 2.14
CA MET A 183 -13.33 1.26 2.80
C MET A 183 -12.44 2.18 3.62
N THR A 184 -12.81 3.45 3.66
CA THR A 184 -12.20 4.39 4.59
C THR A 184 -12.48 3.96 6.04
N TYR A 185 -11.65 4.43 6.98
CA TYR A 185 -11.89 4.16 8.39
C TYR A 185 -13.28 4.59 8.87
N LEU A 186 -13.81 5.71 8.35
CA LEU A 186 -15.14 6.18 8.70
C LEU A 186 -16.25 5.25 8.19
N GLU A 187 -16.12 4.75 6.97
CA GLU A 187 -17.06 3.77 6.41
C GLU A 187 -17.05 2.45 7.21
N LEU A 188 -15.87 1.98 7.62
CA LEU A 188 -15.74 0.82 8.50
C LEU A 188 -16.47 1.02 9.84
N GLN A 189 -16.31 2.20 10.47
CA GLN A 189 -17.02 2.51 11.71
C GLN A 189 -18.54 2.58 11.53
N GLN A 190 -19.00 3.18 10.41
CA GLN A 190 -20.42 3.24 10.09
C GLN A 190 -21.01 1.84 9.85
N GLN A 191 -20.31 0.98 9.12
CA GLN A 191 -20.76 -0.40 8.90
C GLN A 191 -20.81 -1.17 10.22
N ALA A 192 -19.76 -1.10 11.04
CA ALA A 192 -19.73 -1.77 12.34
C ALA A 192 -20.88 -1.32 13.25
N GLU A 193 -21.18 -0.01 13.27
CA GLU A 193 -22.31 0.52 14.04
C GLU A 193 -23.66 0.04 13.50
N GLN A 194 -23.86 0.02 12.18
CA GLN A 194 -25.07 -0.52 11.58
C GLN A 194 -25.26 -2.01 11.89
N GLU A 195 -24.18 -2.80 11.84
CA GLU A 195 -24.20 -4.22 12.19
C GLU A 195 -24.51 -4.43 13.66
N ARG A 196 -23.92 -3.64 14.58
CA ARG A 196 -24.27 -3.66 16.02
C ARG A 196 -25.74 -3.36 16.26
N GLN A 197 -26.28 -2.33 15.61
CA GLN A 197 -27.69 -1.97 15.75
C GLN A 197 -28.62 -3.06 15.19
N ARG A 198 -28.26 -3.68 14.06
CA ARG A 198 -29.01 -4.80 13.49
C ARG A 198 -28.98 -6.01 14.42
N ALA A 199 -27.81 -6.37 14.94
CA ALA A 199 -27.65 -7.46 15.89
C ALA A 199 -28.48 -7.22 17.16
N ALA A 200 -28.45 -6.01 17.73
CA ALA A 200 -29.26 -5.66 18.90
C ALA A 200 -30.78 -5.78 18.63
N LYS A 201 -31.26 -5.31 17.46
CA LYS A 201 -32.67 -5.44 17.06
C LYS A 201 -33.08 -6.91 16.88
N LEU A 202 -32.23 -7.72 16.26
CA LEU A 202 -32.49 -9.15 16.07
C LEU A 202 -32.49 -9.88 17.42
N ALA A 203 -31.54 -9.59 18.30
CA ALA A 203 -31.47 -10.15 19.65
C ALA A 203 -32.72 -9.81 20.48
N GLN A 204 -33.21 -8.56 20.40
CA GLN A 204 -34.47 -8.19 21.03
C GLN A 204 -35.64 -9.02 20.49
N ARG A 205 -35.74 -9.17 19.17
CA ARG A 205 -36.83 -9.92 18.54
C ARG A 205 -36.79 -11.41 18.86
N LEU A 206 -35.59 -12.00 18.99
CA LEU A 206 -35.42 -13.39 19.45
C LEU A 206 -35.88 -13.56 20.90
N ARG A 207 -35.54 -12.61 21.79
CA ARG A 207 -36.03 -12.62 23.19
C ARG A 207 -37.54 -12.51 23.27
N GLU A 208 -38.17 -11.70 22.42
CA GLU A 208 -39.64 -11.61 22.31
C GLU A 208 -40.28 -12.94 21.85
N LEU A 209 -39.55 -13.76 21.09
CA LEU A 209 -39.94 -15.10 20.68
C LEU A 209 -39.58 -16.19 21.72
N GLY A 210 -39.03 -15.82 22.88
CA GLY A 210 -38.60 -16.74 23.93
C GLY A 210 -37.30 -17.51 23.62
N ILE A 211 -36.55 -17.07 22.62
CA ILE A 211 -35.27 -17.65 22.22
C ILE A 211 -34.15 -16.80 22.83
N ASP A 212 -33.21 -17.43 23.55
CA ASP A 212 -32.03 -16.77 24.09
C ASP A 212 -30.99 -16.56 22.98
N PRO A 213 -30.67 -15.31 22.57
CA PRO A 213 -29.73 -15.04 21.48
C PRO A 213 -28.30 -15.50 21.77
N GLU A 214 -27.93 -15.65 23.05
CA GLU A 214 -26.57 -16.07 23.46
C GLU A 214 -26.36 -17.58 23.35
N GLN A 215 -27.40 -18.35 23.03
CA GLN A 215 -27.36 -19.81 22.91
C GLN A 215 -27.41 -20.29 21.46
N ILE A 216 -27.29 -19.39 20.48
CA ILE A 216 -27.28 -19.67 19.03
C ILE A 216 -25.84 -19.61 18.50
#